data_AF-A0A2U3LUJ8-F1
#
_entry.id   AF-A0A2U3LUJ8-F1
#
_cell.length_a   1.000
_cell.length_b   1.000
_cell.length_c   1.000
_cell.angle_alpha   90.00
_cell.angle_beta   90.00
_cell.angle_gamma   90.00
#
_symmetry.space_group_name_H-M   'P 1'
#
loop_
_entity.id
_entity.type
_entity.pdbx_description
1 polymer ?
#
loop_
_entity_poly.entity_id
_entity_poly.type
_entity_poly.pdbx_seq_one_letter_code
_entity_poly.pdbx_strand_id
1 'polypeptide(L)'
;MQSIGAVAALVAGLAIPAAAATGAMPVAQQNALVEKYCAVCHNDANKTGGLSLENFDAAHPDPSVVAMMVSKLKDGAFGASGVPLPDRTTQDALLSALSAEAAGASEWTVNRTQDPEAPILTASILREILSTANAGEPNVYRLALTCRVDTREAEMQLAWAPGDVPGSGGTMSAAGDGKAPLTVKVNNGEGAAILSMPLPEQMLTISNLFPGETVVFPFGGLAQSVRQTLSTCFTGR
;
A
#
# COMPACT_ATOMS: atom_id res chain seq x y z
N MET A 1 -41.08 -64.56 -38.73
CA MET A 1 -40.62 -63.28 -39.32
C MET A 1 -41.37 -62.15 -38.62
N GLN A 2 -40.66 -61.07 -38.31
CA GLN A 2 -41.09 -59.80 -37.68
C GLN A 2 -41.11 -59.79 -36.13
N SER A 3 -40.59 -58.81 -35.40
CA SER A 3 -39.49 -57.83 -35.52
C SER A 3 -39.45 -57.15 -34.14
N ILE A 4 -38.31 -57.18 -33.44
CA ILE A 4 -38.13 -56.52 -32.13
C ILE A 4 -37.94 -55.02 -32.38
N GLY A 5 -38.86 -54.19 -31.86
CA GLY A 5 -38.72 -52.73 -31.86
C GLY A 5 -37.96 -52.26 -30.63
N ALA A 6 -36.76 -51.70 -30.82
CA ALA A 6 -35.98 -51.05 -29.78
C ALA A 6 -36.35 -49.55 -29.72
N VAL A 7 -36.80 -49.08 -28.56
CA VAL A 7 -37.02 -47.65 -28.28
C VAL A 7 -35.73 -47.08 -27.69
N ALA A 8 -35.03 -46.24 -28.45
CA ALA A 8 -33.87 -45.50 -27.97
C ALA A 8 -34.33 -44.26 -27.20
N ALA A 9 -34.07 -44.22 -25.89
CA ALA A 9 -34.30 -43.03 -25.07
C ALA A 9 -33.13 -42.06 -25.21
N LEU A 10 -33.40 -40.88 -25.77
CA LEU A 10 -32.44 -39.79 -25.93
C LEU A 10 -32.28 -39.06 -24.58
N VAL A 11 -31.14 -39.23 -23.91
CA VAL A 11 -30.80 -38.45 -22.71
C VAL A 11 -30.11 -37.16 -23.17
N ALA A 12 -30.87 -36.07 -23.28
CA ALA A 12 -30.31 -34.75 -23.53
C ALA A 12 -29.66 -34.23 -22.24
N GLY A 13 -28.33 -34.32 -22.16
CA GLY A 13 -27.55 -33.71 -21.10
C GLY A 13 -27.62 -32.18 -21.21
N LEU A 14 -28.28 -31.53 -20.25
CA LEU A 14 -28.16 -30.09 -20.03
C LEU A 14 -26.72 -29.78 -19.61
N ALA A 15 -25.91 -29.32 -20.55
CA ALA A 15 -24.62 -28.72 -20.24
C ALA A 15 -24.88 -27.38 -19.55
N ILE A 16 -24.64 -27.32 -18.24
CA ILE A 16 -24.57 -26.07 -17.49
C ILE A 16 -23.35 -25.32 -18.05
N PRO A 17 -23.50 -24.08 -18.55
CA PRO A 17 -22.34 -23.30 -18.96
C PRO A 17 -21.50 -23.05 -17.71
N ALA A 18 -20.23 -23.47 -17.74
CA ALA A 18 -19.25 -23.04 -16.76
C ALA A 18 -19.20 -21.52 -16.80
N ALA A 19 -19.52 -20.87 -15.68
CA ALA A 19 -19.33 -19.45 -15.53
C ALA A 19 -17.88 -19.14 -15.92
N ALA A 20 -17.70 -18.29 -16.93
CA ALA A 20 -16.39 -17.73 -17.23
C ALA A 20 -15.91 -17.07 -15.94
N ALA A 21 -14.83 -17.61 -15.36
CA ALA A 21 -14.08 -16.86 -14.36
C ALA A 21 -13.77 -15.52 -15.01
N THR A 22 -14.33 -14.44 -14.47
CA THR A 22 -13.89 -13.08 -14.78
C THR A 22 -12.43 -13.03 -14.35
N GLY A 23 -11.53 -13.35 -15.28
CA GLY A 23 -10.10 -13.47 -15.00
C GLY A 23 -9.62 -12.15 -14.42
N ALA A 24 -8.96 -12.22 -13.26
CA ALA A 24 -8.25 -11.08 -12.71
C ALA A 24 -7.31 -10.50 -13.79
N MET A 25 -7.16 -9.18 -13.81
CA MET A 25 -6.29 -8.51 -14.77
C MET A 25 -4.89 -9.16 -14.76
N PRO A 26 -4.31 -9.54 -15.91
CA PRO A 26 -2.98 -10.15 -15.94
C PRO A 26 -1.92 -9.27 -15.30
N VAL A 27 -0.98 -9.85 -14.55
CA VAL A 27 0.13 -9.15 -13.87
C VAL A 27 0.85 -8.19 -14.81
N ALA A 28 1.18 -8.61 -16.02
CA ALA A 28 1.87 -7.77 -17.00
C ALA A 28 1.05 -6.52 -17.39
N GLN A 29 -0.28 -6.65 -17.47
CA GLN A 29 -1.17 -5.53 -17.74
C GLN A 29 -1.27 -4.60 -16.53
N GLN A 30 -1.29 -5.14 -15.31
CA GLN A 30 -1.25 -4.32 -14.09
C GLN A 30 0.04 -3.48 -14.04
N ASN A 31 1.20 -4.11 -14.24
CA ASN A 31 2.50 -3.42 -14.26
C ASN A 31 2.54 -2.31 -15.31
N ALA A 32 2.08 -2.59 -16.54
CA ALA A 32 2.04 -1.59 -17.61
C ALA A 32 1.14 -0.39 -17.28
N LEU A 33 0.00 -0.61 -16.61
CA LEU A 33 -0.86 0.50 -16.16
C LEU A 33 -0.21 1.30 -15.03
N VAL A 34 0.40 0.64 -14.05
CA VAL A 34 1.08 1.32 -12.94
C VAL A 34 2.26 2.14 -13.44
N GLU A 35 3.08 1.58 -14.33
CA GLU A 35 4.19 2.29 -14.97
C GLU A 35 3.69 3.55 -15.69
N LYS A 36 2.65 3.40 -16.53
CA LYS A 36 2.13 4.49 -17.35
C LYS A 36 1.42 5.59 -16.57
N TYR A 37 0.66 5.25 -15.53
CA TYR A 37 -0.23 6.20 -14.86
C TYR A 37 0.27 6.62 -13.48
N CYS A 38 1.10 5.83 -12.81
CA CYS A 38 1.52 6.09 -11.43
C CYS A 38 3.03 6.40 -11.35
N ALA A 39 3.88 5.63 -12.02
CA ALA A 39 5.33 5.77 -11.96
C ALA A 39 5.87 7.03 -12.67
N VAL A 40 5.02 7.85 -13.28
CA VAL A 40 5.42 9.17 -13.80
C VAL A 40 5.75 10.15 -12.67
N CYS A 41 5.00 10.08 -11.55
CA CYS A 41 5.18 10.95 -10.38
C CYS A 41 5.74 10.19 -9.16
N HIS A 42 5.37 8.92 -9.03
CA HIS A 42 5.85 8.05 -7.96
C HIS A 42 7.02 7.21 -8.49
N ASN A 43 8.18 7.82 -8.70
CA ASN A 43 9.40 7.15 -9.14
C ASN A 43 10.60 7.58 -8.31
N ASP A 44 11.78 7.03 -8.59
CA ASP A 44 12.96 7.30 -7.79
C ASP A 44 13.44 8.75 -7.88
N ALA A 45 13.16 9.44 -8.98
CA ALA A 45 13.52 10.84 -9.19
C ALA A 45 12.58 11.82 -8.45
N ASN A 46 11.27 11.59 -8.52
CA ASN A 46 10.25 12.52 -8.04
C ASN A 46 9.77 12.20 -6.63
N LYS A 47 9.72 10.91 -6.25
CA LYS A 47 9.29 10.41 -4.93
C LYS A 47 8.04 11.09 -4.35
N THR A 48 7.05 11.43 -5.19
CA THR A 48 5.81 12.08 -4.72
C THR A 48 5.11 11.17 -3.69
N GLY A 49 4.64 11.71 -2.57
CA GLY A 49 4.04 10.88 -1.50
C GLY A 49 5.04 9.94 -0.81
N GLY A 50 6.35 10.15 -0.96
CA GLY A 50 7.41 9.29 -0.41
C GLY A 50 7.48 7.90 -1.06
N LEU A 51 6.82 7.68 -2.20
CA LEU A 51 6.75 6.35 -2.83
C LEU A 51 7.46 6.34 -4.19
N SER A 52 8.01 5.18 -4.52
CA SER A 52 8.44 4.83 -5.87
C SER A 52 7.74 3.55 -6.31
N LEU A 53 7.21 3.60 -7.53
CA LEU A 53 6.52 2.54 -8.25
C LEU A 53 7.24 2.22 -9.57
N GLU A 54 8.45 2.76 -9.77
CA GLU A 54 9.26 2.56 -10.99
C GLU A 54 9.59 1.09 -11.22
N ASN A 55 9.80 0.34 -10.14
CA ASN A 55 10.08 -1.10 -10.16
C ASN A 55 8.93 -1.92 -9.56
N PHE A 56 7.68 -1.45 -9.69
CA PHE A 56 6.52 -2.15 -9.16
C PHE A 56 6.34 -3.53 -9.82
N ASP A 57 6.14 -4.56 -9.00
CA ASP A 57 5.85 -5.92 -9.45
C ASP A 57 4.52 -6.41 -8.86
N ALA A 58 3.48 -6.43 -9.68
CA ALA A 58 2.16 -6.95 -9.31
C ALA A 58 2.15 -8.45 -9.01
N ALA A 59 3.21 -9.22 -9.32
CA ALA A 59 3.30 -10.61 -8.88
C ALA A 59 3.70 -10.76 -7.40
N HIS A 60 4.41 -9.76 -6.86
CA HIS A 60 4.89 -9.76 -5.48
C HIS A 60 4.76 -8.36 -4.85
N PRO A 61 3.55 -7.78 -4.80
CA PRO A 61 3.39 -6.41 -4.35
C PRO A 61 3.53 -6.28 -2.83
N ASP A 62 3.91 -5.08 -2.35
CA ASP A 62 3.76 -4.71 -0.93
C ASP A 62 2.29 -4.34 -0.67
N PRO A 63 1.53 -5.09 0.16
CA PRO A 63 0.12 -4.84 0.42
C PRO A 63 -0.15 -3.42 0.92
N SER A 64 0.76 -2.86 1.73
CA SER A 64 0.63 -1.49 2.25
C SER A 64 0.79 -0.42 1.17
N VAL A 65 1.65 -0.66 0.15
CA VAL A 65 1.78 0.23 -1.01
C VAL A 65 0.54 0.11 -1.89
N VAL A 66 0.06 -1.10 -2.12
CA VAL A 66 -1.14 -1.33 -2.92
C VAL A 66 -2.37 -0.71 -2.28
N ALA A 67 -2.53 -0.80 -0.95
CA ALA A 67 -3.59 -0.13 -0.22
C ALA A 67 -3.55 1.41 -0.40
N MET A 68 -2.36 2.03 -0.42
CA MET A 68 -2.22 3.45 -0.77
C MET A 68 -2.68 3.73 -2.21
N MET A 69 -2.30 2.88 -3.17
CA MET A 69 -2.75 3.01 -4.57
C MET A 69 -4.28 2.89 -4.67
N VAL A 70 -4.88 1.92 -3.98
CA VAL A 70 -6.33 1.71 -3.95
C VAL A 70 -7.07 2.93 -3.40
N SER A 71 -6.56 3.56 -2.33
CA SER A 71 -7.11 4.83 -1.83
C SER A 71 -7.09 5.91 -2.92
N LYS A 72 -5.95 6.10 -3.61
CA LYS A 72 -5.84 7.10 -4.69
C LYS A 72 -6.71 6.81 -5.91
N LEU A 73 -6.87 5.55 -6.26
CA LEU A 73 -7.72 5.16 -7.39
C LEU A 73 -9.20 5.44 -7.11
N LYS A 74 -9.65 5.25 -5.87
CA LYS A 74 -11.02 5.62 -5.45
C LYS A 74 -11.26 7.14 -5.56
N ASP A 75 -10.23 7.93 -5.27
CA ASP A 75 -10.27 9.39 -5.38
C ASP A 75 -10.06 9.92 -6.83
N GLY A 76 -9.99 9.03 -7.83
CA GLY A 76 -9.90 9.41 -9.25
C GLY A 76 -8.49 9.74 -9.77
N ALA A 77 -7.43 9.26 -9.12
CA ALA A 77 -6.05 9.63 -9.43
C ALA A 77 -5.53 9.28 -10.84
N PHE A 78 -6.24 8.50 -11.66
CA PHE A 78 -5.82 8.21 -13.04
C PHE A 78 -5.56 9.48 -13.88
N GLY A 79 -6.23 10.60 -13.57
CA GLY A 79 -6.05 11.87 -14.29
C GLY A 79 -4.75 12.61 -13.98
N ALA A 80 -4.03 12.24 -12.93
CA ALA A 80 -2.86 12.98 -12.45
C ALA A 80 -1.70 13.00 -13.45
N SER A 81 -1.57 11.95 -14.27
CA SER A 81 -0.48 11.84 -15.27
C SER A 81 -0.70 12.71 -16.51
N GLY A 82 -1.88 13.34 -16.67
CA GLY A 82 -2.18 14.22 -17.81
C GLY A 82 -2.31 13.52 -19.17
N VAL A 83 -2.24 12.19 -19.21
CA VAL A 83 -2.44 11.39 -20.44
C VAL A 83 -3.89 10.89 -20.53
N PRO A 84 -4.37 10.46 -21.73
CA PRO A 84 -5.71 9.90 -21.86
C PRO A 84 -5.97 8.76 -20.86
N LEU A 85 -7.09 8.86 -20.15
CA LEU A 85 -7.53 7.88 -19.18
C LEU A 85 -7.80 6.52 -19.88
N PRO A 86 -7.52 5.40 -19.21
CA PRO A 86 -8.03 4.11 -19.67
C PRO A 86 -9.56 4.11 -19.55
N ASP A 87 -10.25 3.23 -20.28
CA ASP A 87 -11.70 3.10 -20.17
C ASP A 87 -12.10 2.63 -18.75
N ARG A 88 -13.37 2.88 -18.36
CA ARG A 88 -13.86 2.57 -17.01
C ARG A 88 -13.71 1.09 -16.64
N THR A 89 -13.95 0.17 -17.57
CA THR A 89 -13.78 -1.27 -17.34
C THR A 89 -12.34 -1.60 -16.96
N THR A 90 -11.37 -1.00 -17.66
CA THR A 90 -9.95 -1.15 -17.35
C THR A 90 -9.59 -0.54 -15.99
N GLN A 91 -10.14 0.63 -15.65
CA GLN A 91 -9.94 1.26 -14.33
C GLN A 91 -10.47 0.35 -13.20
N ASP A 92 -11.71 -0.13 -13.33
CA ASP A 92 -12.36 -0.98 -12.34
C ASP A 92 -11.65 -2.33 -12.20
N ALA A 93 -11.17 -2.91 -13.29
CA ALA A 93 -10.41 -4.14 -13.27
C ALA A 93 -9.05 -3.99 -12.55
N LEU A 94 -8.35 -2.87 -12.74
CA LEU A 94 -7.10 -2.60 -12.01
C LEU A 94 -7.40 -2.37 -10.53
N LEU A 95 -8.40 -1.55 -10.20
CA LEU A 95 -8.81 -1.30 -8.82
C LEU A 95 -9.18 -2.61 -8.12
N SER A 96 -9.93 -3.49 -8.77
CA SER A 96 -10.31 -4.79 -8.22
C SER A 96 -9.10 -5.71 -8.00
N ALA A 97 -8.15 -5.76 -8.94
CA ALA A 97 -6.95 -6.58 -8.81
C ALA A 97 -6.08 -6.09 -7.65
N LEU A 98 -5.80 -4.79 -7.59
CA LEU A 98 -5.03 -4.18 -6.52
C LEU A 98 -5.72 -4.30 -5.15
N SER A 99 -7.05 -4.15 -5.09
CA SER A 99 -7.77 -4.30 -3.83
C SER A 99 -7.65 -5.70 -3.22
N ALA A 100 -7.49 -6.74 -4.05
CA ALA A 100 -7.22 -8.10 -3.57
C ALA A 100 -5.82 -8.21 -2.95
N GLU A 101 -4.82 -7.61 -3.60
CA GLU A 101 -3.43 -7.61 -3.14
C GLU A 101 -3.17 -6.70 -1.93
N ALA A 102 -4.06 -5.73 -1.66
CA ALA A 102 -4.02 -4.89 -0.47
C ALA A 102 -4.42 -5.64 0.82
N ALA A 103 -4.94 -6.87 0.71
CA ALA A 103 -5.33 -7.67 1.87
C ALA A 103 -4.14 -7.88 2.83
N GLY A 104 -4.38 -7.66 4.12
CA GLY A 104 -3.33 -7.77 5.14
C GLY A 104 -2.45 -6.53 5.31
N ALA A 105 -2.68 -5.44 4.56
CA ALA A 105 -1.95 -4.18 4.73
C ALA A 105 -2.02 -3.60 6.15
N SER A 106 -3.06 -3.94 6.93
CA SER A 106 -3.22 -3.53 8.33
C SER A 106 -2.29 -4.26 9.32
N GLU A 107 -1.58 -5.28 8.86
CA GLU A 107 -0.59 -6.02 9.62
C GLU A 107 0.82 -5.70 9.13
N TRP A 108 1.83 -6.00 9.96
CA TRP A 108 3.22 -5.82 9.56
C TRP A 108 3.58 -6.78 8.43
N THR A 109 3.89 -6.23 7.26
CA THR A 109 4.48 -6.95 6.13
C THR A 109 5.97 -6.70 6.09
N VAL A 110 6.74 -7.69 5.63
CA VAL A 110 8.20 -7.59 5.56
C VAL A 110 8.68 -8.05 4.20
N ASN A 111 9.34 -7.16 3.49
CA ASN A 111 9.97 -7.42 2.20
C ASN A 111 11.49 -7.33 2.34
N ARG A 112 12.19 -8.17 1.59
CA ARG A 112 13.65 -8.17 1.48
C ARG A 112 14.04 -8.14 0.03
N THR A 113 14.95 -7.25 -0.35
CA THR A 113 15.54 -7.31 -1.69
C THR A 113 16.37 -8.60 -1.80
N GLN A 114 16.29 -9.23 -2.98
CA GLN A 114 17.09 -10.42 -3.28
C GLN A 114 18.50 -10.07 -3.77
N ASP A 115 18.80 -8.78 -3.93
CA ASP A 115 20.11 -8.29 -4.32
C ASP A 115 21.12 -8.53 -3.18
N PRO A 116 22.11 -9.42 -3.37
CA PRO A 116 23.11 -9.70 -2.36
C PRO A 116 24.10 -8.55 -2.15
N GLU A 117 24.23 -7.62 -3.10
CA GLU A 117 25.15 -6.48 -3.02
C GLU A 117 24.51 -5.29 -2.29
N ALA A 118 23.17 -5.21 -2.28
CA ALA A 118 22.40 -4.17 -1.61
C ALA A 118 21.19 -4.75 -0.85
N PRO A 119 21.43 -5.53 0.22
CA PRO A 119 20.36 -6.15 0.99
C PRO A 119 19.57 -5.09 1.78
N ILE A 120 18.32 -4.87 1.40
CA ILE A 120 17.39 -3.97 2.05
C ILE A 120 16.29 -4.79 2.70
N LEU A 121 16.03 -4.53 3.97
CA LEU A 121 14.85 -5.00 4.67
C LEU A 121 13.87 -3.83 4.81
N THR A 122 12.63 -4.04 4.40
CA THR A 122 11.53 -3.09 4.60
C THR A 122 10.42 -3.76 5.39
N ALA A 123 10.07 -3.20 6.55
CA ALA A 123 8.85 -3.56 7.27
C ALA A 123 7.83 -2.43 7.11
N SER A 124 6.60 -2.76 6.72
CA SER A 124 5.56 -1.77 6.44
C SER A 124 4.22 -2.20 7.00
N ILE A 125 3.39 -1.20 7.31
CA ILE A 125 2.04 -1.38 7.85
C ILE A 125 1.19 -0.17 7.49
N LEU A 126 -0.10 -0.39 7.27
CA LEU A 126 -1.08 0.62 6.98
C LEU A 126 -2.12 0.73 8.13
N ARG A 127 -2.63 1.94 8.32
CA ARG A 127 -3.72 2.25 9.24
C ARG A 127 -4.73 3.12 8.51
N GLU A 128 -6.00 2.79 8.69
CA GLU A 128 -7.12 3.57 8.17
C GLU A 128 -7.87 4.20 9.35
N ILE A 129 -8.19 5.48 9.23
CA ILE A 129 -9.01 6.22 10.19
C ILE A 129 -10.18 6.81 9.41
N LEU A 130 -11.41 6.59 9.88
CA LEU A 130 -12.58 7.23 9.26
C LEU A 130 -12.47 8.74 9.43
N SER A 131 -12.36 9.45 8.31
CA SER A 131 -12.24 10.91 8.30
C SER A 131 -13.52 11.55 8.83
N THR A 132 -13.39 12.47 9.79
CA THR A 132 -14.52 13.31 10.22
C THR A 132 -14.78 14.46 9.26
N ALA A 133 -13.83 14.77 8.37
CA ALA A 133 -13.91 15.88 7.42
C ALA A 133 -14.49 15.46 6.06
N ASN A 134 -14.23 14.22 5.63
CA ASN A 134 -14.70 13.69 4.35
C ASN A 134 -15.65 12.50 4.60
N ALA A 135 -16.94 12.71 4.33
CA ALA A 135 -17.95 11.67 4.56
C ALA A 135 -17.78 10.51 3.56
N GLY A 136 -17.16 9.42 4.00
CA GLY A 136 -17.17 8.13 3.29
C GLY A 136 -15.81 7.58 2.86
N GLU A 137 -14.74 8.37 2.91
CA GLU A 137 -13.38 7.93 2.56
C GLU A 137 -12.46 8.00 3.79
N PRO A 138 -11.77 6.90 4.16
CA PRO A 138 -10.85 6.91 5.28
C PRO A 138 -9.57 7.68 4.93
N ASN A 139 -9.03 8.38 5.92
CA ASN A 139 -7.64 8.81 5.87
C ASN A 139 -6.76 7.58 6.09
N VAL A 140 -5.75 7.41 5.25
CA VAL A 140 -4.83 6.27 5.32
C VAL A 140 -3.43 6.75 5.67
N TYR A 141 -2.76 5.96 6.50
CA TYR A 141 -1.41 6.22 6.99
C TYR A 141 -0.57 4.97 6.78
N ARG A 142 0.49 5.07 6.01
CA ARG A 142 1.47 4.00 5.81
C ARG A 142 2.76 4.33 6.55
N LEU A 143 3.18 3.43 7.42
CA LEU A 143 4.49 3.49 8.06
C LEU A 143 5.41 2.47 7.40
N ALA A 144 6.60 2.89 6.98
CA ALA A 144 7.63 2.03 6.44
C ALA A 144 8.95 2.23 7.20
N LEU A 145 9.59 1.10 7.52
CA LEU A 145 10.87 1.00 8.19
C LEU A 145 11.83 0.31 7.23
N THR A 146 12.77 1.08 6.69
CA THR A 146 13.78 0.58 5.74
C THR A 146 15.13 0.52 6.42
N CYS A 147 15.82 -0.60 6.24
CA CYS A 147 17.17 -0.84 6.75
C CYS A 147 18.02 -1.41 5.63
N ARG A 148 19.03 -0.64 5.19
CA ARG A 148 20.09 -1.10 4.30
C ARG A 148 21.11 -1.84 5.18
N VAL A 149 21.12 -3.17 5.10
CA VAL A 149 21.74 -4.03 6.13
C VAL A 149 23.26 -3.92 6.13
N ASP A 150 23.87 -3.69 4.97
CA ASP A 150 25.31 -3.54 4.76
C ASP A 150 25.83 -2.19 5.30
N THR A 151 25.18 -1.08 4.96
CA THR A 151 25.63 0.27 5.39
C THR A 151 25.06 0.70 6.74
N ARG A 152 24.04 0.00 7.24
CA ARG A 152 23.22 0.37 8.40
C ARG A 152 22.45 1.68 8.25
N GLU A 153 22.23 2.13 7.02
CA GLU A 153 21.34 3.25 6.77
C GLU A 153 19.90 2.86 7.08
N ALA A 154 19.20 3.76 7.76
CA ALA A 154 17.85 3.56 8.26
C ALA A 154 16.94 4.71 7.85
N GLU A 155 15.70 4.37 7.53
CA GLU A 155 14.65 5.34 7.27
C GLU A 155 13.35 4.87 7.90
N MET A 156 12.72 5.75 8.68
CA MET A 156 11.34 5.60 9.11
C MET A 156 10.52 6.66 8.39
N GLN A 157 9.69 6.23 7.45
CA GLN A 157 8.87 7.12 6.66
C GLN A 157 7.39 6.90 6.98
N LEU A 158 6.70 7.99 7.28
CA LEU A 158 5.24 8.04 7.30
C LEU A 158 4.77 8.62 5.98
N ALA A 159 3.87 7.93 5.29
CA ALA A 159 3.13 8.45 4.13
C ALA A 159 1.63 8.47 4.46
N TRP A 160 0.88 9.37 3.83
CA TRP A 160 -0.55 9.51 4.07
C TRP A 160 -1.35 9.85 2.81
N ALA A 161 -2.63 9.53 2.84
CA ALA A 161 -3.60 9.99 1.87
C ALA A 161 -4.93 10.35 2.55
N PRO A 162 -5.64 11.40 2.09
CA PRO A 162 -5.29 12.30 0.98
C PRO A 162 -4.02 13.13 1.27
N GLY A 163 -3.29 13.54 0.22
CA GLY A 163 -1.99 14.22 0.39
C GLY A 163 -2.15 15.65 0.89
N ASP A 164 -3.29 16.27 0.58
CA ASP A 164 -3.70 17.54 1.13
C ASP A 164 -4.20 17.34 2.56
N VAL A 165 -3.63 18.11 3.48
CA VAL A 165 -3.97 18.11 4.91
C VAL A 165 -4.42 19.51 5.33
N PRO A 166 -5.60 19.99 4.88
CA PRO A 166 -6.07 21.32 5.23
C PRO A 166 -6.23 21.44 6.75
N GLY A 167 -5.72 22.52 7.33
CA GLY A 167 -5.91 22.82 8.75
C GLY A 167 -4.98 22.10 9.72
N SER A 168 -3.98 21.33 9.26
CA SER A 168 -2.94 20.72 10.11
C SER A 168 -2.04 21.74 10.83
N GLY A 169 -2.14 23.04 10.47
CA GLY A 169 -1.22 24.07 10.97
C GLY A 169 0.22 23.89 10.47
N GLY A 170 0.45 22.98 9.52
CA GLY A 170 1.76 22.71 8.92
C GLY A 170 2.68 21.82 9.78
N THR A 171 2.17 21.19 10.84
CA THR A 171 2.94 20.27 11.68
C THR A 171 2.12 19.07 12.13
N MET A 172 2.80 17.96 12.41
CA MET A 172 2.27 16.81 13.10
C MET A 172 3.18 16.41 14.27
N SER A 173 2.70 15.55 15.15
CA SER A 173 3.48 15.01 16.26
C SER A 173 3.66 13.50 16.12
N ALA A 174 4.86 13.02 16.40
CA ALA A 174 5.20 11.61 16.45
C ALA A 174 5.81 11.25 17.82
N ALA A 175 5.23 10.28 18.53
CA ALA A 175 5.69 9.87 19.85
C ALA A 175 5.83 8.35 19.94
N GLY A 176 7.04 7.88 20.23
CA GLY A 176 7.31 6.48 20.53
C GLY A 176 7.09 6.20 22.01
N ASP A 177 6.32 5.18 22.34
CA ASP A 177 6.16 4.66 23.71
C ASP A 177 5.77 5.71 24.77
N GLY A 178 4.96 6.71 24.38
CA GLY A 178 4.54 7.79 25.28
C GLY A 178 5.66 8.77 25.67
N LYS A 179 6.83 8.70 25.02
CA LYS A 179 7.92 9.67 25.19
C LYS A 179 7.52 11.04 24.62
N ALA A 180 8.34 12.06 24.90
CA ALA A 180 8.14 13.40 24.39
C ALA A 180 7.98 13.38 22.84
N PRO A 181 6.97 14.06 22.29
CA PRO A 181 6.69 14.00 20.85
C PRO A 181 7.74 14.76 20.04
N LEU A 182 8.20 14.15 18.96
CA LEU A 182 8.87 14.82 17.86
C LEU A 182 7.84 15.66 17.08
N THR A 183 8.11 16.95 16.90
CA THR A 183 7.32 17.80 16.01
C THR A 183 7.88 17.69 14.60
N VAL A 184 7.06 17.29 13.65
CA VAL A 184 7.43 17.10 12.25
C VAL A 184 6.71 18.15 11.42
N LYS A 185 7.43 18.87 10.56
CA LYS A 185 6.82 19.80 9.61
C LYS A 185 6.11 19.02 8.53
N VAL A 186 4.94 19.48 8.13
CA VAL A 186 4.10 18.88 7.10
C VAL A 186 3.84 19.94 6.05
N ASN A 187 4.35 19.74 4.84
CA ASN A 187 4.01 20.63 3.74
C ASN A 187 2.83 20.03 2.96
N ASN A 188 1.92 20.91 2.52
CA ASN A 188 0.77 20.49 1.72
C ASN A 188 1.25 19.87 0.41
N GLY A 189 0.64 18.74 0.03
CA GLY A 189 0.95 18.03 -1.21
C GLY A 189 2.15 17.09 -1.14
N GLU A 190 2.95 17.09 -0.07
CA GLU A 190 4.08 16.15 0.07
C GLU A 190 3.60 14.71 0.27
N GLY A 191 2.57 14.51 1.09
CA GLY A 191 1.99 13.18 1.36
C GLY A 191 2.92 12.22 2.11
N ALA A 192 4.10 12.66 2.55
CA ALA A 192 5.02 11.87 3.36
C ALA A 192 6.00 12.73 4.18
N ALA A 193 6.57 12.13 5.22
CA ALA A 193 7.64 12.72 6.04
C ALA A 193 8.55 11.63 6.62
N ILE A 194 9.83 11.96 6.78
CA ILE A 194 10.80 11.13 7.50
C ILE A 194 10.75 11.45 8.99
N LEU A 195 10.66 10.41 9.81
CA LEU A 195 10.67 10.49 11.27
C LEU A 195 12.09 10.20 11.79
N SER A 196 12.81 11.26 12.14
CA SER A 196 14.14 11.16 12.75
C SER A 196 14.02 10.85 14.24
N MET A 197 13.77 9.58 14.55
CA MET A 197 13.60 9.08 15.90
C MET A 197 14.09 7.63 16.04
N PRO A 198 14.39 7.15 17.26
CA PRO A 198 14.75 5.75 17.47
C PRO A 198 13.55 4.83 17.22
N LEU A 199 13.84 3.55 16.97
CA LEU A 199 12.82 2.51 16.80
C LEU A 199 11.98 2.34 18.08
N PRO A 200 10.65 2.60 18.06
CA PRO A 200 9.78 2.43 19.22
C PRO A 200 9.71 0.97 19.70
N GLU A 201 9.48 0.80 20.99
CA GLU A 201 9.44 -0.52 21.59
C GLU A 201 8.08 -1.21 21.53
N GLN A 202 7.00 -0.46 21.71
CA GLN A 202 5.64 -0.99 21.78
C GLN A 202 4.76 -0.32 20.75
N MET A 203 4.86 1.01 20.63
CA MET A 203 3.98 1.76 19.75
C MET A 203 4.58 3.08 19.28
N LEU A 204 4.19 3.48 18.07
CA LEU A 204 4.32 4.84 17.58
C LEU A 204 2.94 5.47 17.50
N THR A 205 2.78 6.65 18.09
CA THR A 205 1.57 7.46 17.99
C THR A 205 1.84 8.64 17.07
N ILE A 206 1.01 8.82 16.05
CA ILE A 206 0.98 10.02 15.23
C ILE A 206 -0.28 10.79 15.54
N SER A 207 -0.17 12.10 15.75
CA SER A 207 -1.31 12.97 16.01
C SER A 207 -1.20 14.29 15.27
N ASN A 208 -2.34 14.95 15.06
CA ASN A 208 -2.46 16.28 14.44
C ASN A 208 -2.03 16.36 12.97
N LEU A 209 -1.77 15.23 12.29
CA LEU A 209 -1.58 15.23 10.84
C LEU A 209 -2.89 15.62 10.12
N PHE A 210 -3.99 14.99 10.54
CA PHE A 210 -5.34 15.43 10.23
C PHE A 210 -6.01 15.95 11.52
N PRO A 211 -6.87 17.00 11.43
CA PRO A 211 -7.46 17.62 12.60
C PRO A 211 -8.22 16.63 13.51
N GLY A 212 -7.83 16.55 14.78
CA GLY A 212 -8.48 15.68 15.77
C GLY A 212 -8.15 14.20 15.66
N GLU A 213 -7.30 13.80 14.71
CA GLU A 213 -6.95 12.40 14.51
C GLU A 213 -5.70 12.01 15.29
N THR A 214 -5.76 10.77 15.81
CA THR A 214 -4.62 10.06 16.39
C THR A 214 -4.60 8.66 15.80
N VAL A 215 -3.43 8.23 15.33
CA VAL A 215 -3.21 6.89 14.79
C VAL A 215 -2.07 6.21 15.54
N VAL A 216 -2.24 4.91 15.82
CA VAL A 216 -1.28 4.09 16.55
C VAL A 216 -0.76 2.96 15.66
N PHE A 217 0.56 2.87 15.55
CA PHE A 217 1.26 1.76 14.93
C PHE A 217 1.84 0.83 16.02
N PRO A 218 1.41 -0.44 16.11
CA PRO A 218 1.82 -1.35 17.16
C PRO A 218 3.15 -2.04 16.81
N PHE A 219 4.26 -1.46 17.25
CA PHE A 219 5.60 -2.05 17.10
C PHE A 219 5.76 -3.37 17.86
N GLY A 220 4.91 -3.65 18.86
CA GLY A 220 4.84 -4.95 19.53
C GLY A 220 4.44 -6.11 18.61
N GLY A 221 3.79 -5.83 17.47
CA GLY A 221 3.42 -6.83 16.47
C GLY A 221 4.53 -7.19 15.47
N LEU A 222 5.66 -6.48 15.49
CA LEU A 222 6.81 -6.82 14.63
C LEU A 222 7.46 -8.12 15.09
N ALA A 223 7.69 -9.05 14.16
CA ALA A 223 8.43 -10.27 14.44
C ALA A 223 9.80 -9.97 15.06
N GLN A 224 10.18 -10.73 16.09
CA GLN A 224 11.39 -10.47 16.88
C GLN A 224 12.67 -10.45 16.01
N SER A 225 12.79 -11.35 15.03
CA SER A 225 13.93 -11.40 14.12
C SER A 225 14.03 -10.15 13.24
N VAL A 226 12.90 -9.66 12.75
CA VAL A 226 12.81 -8.44 11.94
C VAL A 226 13.21 -7.22 12.77
N ARG A 227 12.70 -7.14 13.99
CA ARG A 227 13.04 -6.09 14.93
C ARG A 227 14.52 -6.07 15.30
N GLN A 228 15.13 -7.25 15.49
CA GLN A 228 16.56 -7.36 15.71
C GLN A 228 17.35 -6.76 14.53
N THR A 229 17.01 -7.11 13.29
CA THR A 229 17.64 -6.49 12.11
C THR A 229 17.41 -4.97 12.06
N LEU A 230 16.18 -4.49 12.24
CA LEU A 230 15.90 -3.06 12.24
C LEU A 230 16.69 -2.31 13.32
N SER A 231 16.82 -2.89 14.52
CA SER A 231 17.55 -2.26 15.63
C SER A 231 19.02 -1.97 15.31
N THR A 232 19.67 -2.76 14.45
CA THR A 232 21.06 -2.51 14.05
C THR A 232 21.21 -1.27 13.17
N CYS A 233 20.14 -0.89 12.47
CA CYS A 233 20.07 0.29 11.60
C CYS A 233 19.62 1.55 12.37
N PHE A 234 18.69 1.41 13.33
CA PHE A 234 18.12 2.54 14.10
C PHE A 234 18.90 2.89 15.38
N THR A 235 20.13 2.38 15.55
CA THR A 235 20.96 2.68 16.74
C THR A 235 21.44 4.14 16.70
N GLY A 236 21.23 4.89 17.79
CA GLY A 236 21.81 6.23 17.98
C GLY A 236 21.11 7.39 17.26
N ARG A 237 19.88 7.18 16.79
CA ARG A 237 18.99 8.24 16.29
C ARG A 237 18.01 8.73 17.35
#